data_AF-A0A2J6RHA2-F1
#
_entry.id   AF-A0A2J6RHA2-F1
#
_cell.length_a   1.000
_cell.length_b   1.000
_cell.length_c   1.000
_cell.angle_alpha   90.00
_cell.angle_beta   90.00
_cell.angle_gamma   90.00
#
_symmetry.space_group_name_H-M   'P 1'
#
loop_
_entity.id
_entity.type
_entity.pdbx_description
1 polymer ?
#
loop_
_entity_poly.entity_id
_entity_poly.type
_entity_poly.pdbx_seq_one_letter_code
_entity_poly.pdbx_strand_id
1 'polypeptide(L)'
;MNDLAIRSPNEARELVEEVIYRAEGVFLWVTLVIASLLSGLRNRDDILVLLKRLERLPPQLELLYDHMLSFVEPEYIVEASKTFQIFRAYNDFGSLYLERLYNALTADLPLIRGQSDEELKKARKGPVRLLELAPNIKANQILFYEPESLYEHMEIKLRTNCGGLLEIQRWRESDTVSYIHRTARDYIERHDVWAKLMVHVASIEPDFEPNASLLMSSVLDVKHHSLRDLPDAERLRRNLSSIWHDALRFAKRIETINPSIKIQLIHEFDRAATTLYKRANGNEENGPSELPHWSSYLDF
;
A
#
# COMPACT_ATOMS: atom_id res chain seq x y z
N MET A 1 -26.26 12.61 -18.34
CA MET A 1 -27.49 13.10 -17.67
C MET A 1 -28.43 13.81 -18.62
N ASN A 2 -28.01 14.82 -19.41
CA ASN A 2 -28.93 15.54 -20.32
C ASN A 2 -29.72 14.63 -21.27
N ASP A 3 -29.10 13.59 -21.85
CA ASP A 3 -29.79 12.68 -22.76
C ASP A 3 -30.86 11.81 -22.06
N LEU A 4 -30.70 11.50 -20.77
CA LEU A 4 -31.71 10.77 -19.98
C LEU A 4 -32.84 11.67 -19.47
N ALA A 5 -32.51 12.88 -19.05
CA ALA A 5 -33.50 13.88 -18.65
C ALA A 5 -34.43 14.28 -19.81
N ILE A 6 -33.94 14.19 -21.06
CA ILE A 6 -34.76 14.40 -22.26
C ILE A 6 -35.67 13.19 -22.56
N ARG A 7 -35.18 11.96 -22.35
CA ARG A 7 -35.92 10.72 -22.68
C ARG A 7 -36.94 10.31 -21.62
N SER A 8 -36.65 10.57 -20.34
CA SER A 8 -37.44 10.13 -19.18
C SER A 8 -37.39 11.21 -18.08
N PRO A 9 -38.08 12.36 -18.28
CA PRO A 9 -37.95 13.53 -17.41
C PRO A 9 -38.51 13.32 -15.99
N ASN A 10 -39.56 12.52 -15.84
CA ASN A 10 -40.18 12.26 -14.53
C ASN A 10 -39.29 11.35 -13.68
N GLU A 11 -38.79 10.26 -14.26
CA GLU A 11 -37.90 9.31 -13.60
C GLU A 11 -36.54 9.94 -13.28
N ALA A 12 -36.06 10.87 -14.12
CA ALA A 12 -34.85 11.65 -13.84
C ALA A 12 -35.03 12.60 -12.65
N ARG A 13 -36.22 13.20 -12.53
CA ARG A 13 -36.57 14.03 -11.37
C ARG A 13 -36.67 13.19 -10.10
N GLU A 14 -37.36 12.07 -10.16
CA GLU A 14 -37.49 11.12 -9.05
C GLU A 14 -36.11 10.64 -8.56
N LEU A 15 -35.22 10.27 -9.48
CA LEU A 15 -33.86 9.87 -9.15
C LEU A 15 -33.09 10.98 -8.39
N VAL A 16 -33.23 12.23 -8.81
CA VAL A 16 -32.58 13.37 -8.13
C VAL A 16 -33.19 13.62 -6.75
N GLU A 17 -34.52 13.60 -6.65
CA GLU A 17 -35.25 13.80 -5.38
C GLU A 17 -34.88 12.70 -4.37
N GLU A 18 -34.80 11.45 -4.80
CA GLU A 18 -34.42 10.32 -3.95
C GLU A 18 -32.96 10.40 -3.47
N VAL A 19 -32.03 10.84 -4.33
CA VAL A 19 -30.63 11.08 -3.92
C VAL A 19 -30.57 12.16 -2.85
N ILE A 20 -31.29 13.28 -3.02
CA ILE A 20 -31.29 14.39 -2.06
C ILE A 20 -31.91 13.94 -0.73
N TYR A 21 -33.03 13.23 -0.78
CA TYR A 21 -33.73 12.74 0.40
C TYR A 21 -32.88 11.78 1.22
N ARG A 22 -32.29 10.76 0.57
CA ARG A 22 -31.46 9.74 1.24
C ARG A 22 -30.10 10.23 1.70
N ALA A 23 -29.59 11.31 1.11
CA ALA A 23 -28.30 11.86 1.51
C ALA A 23 -28.30 12.32 2.96
N GLU A 24 -29.45 12.73 3.52
CA GLU A 24 -29.58 13.23 4.90
C GLU A 24 -28.51 14.30 5.27
N GLY A 25 -28.07 15.09 4.29
CA GLY A 25 -27.02 16.11 4.46
C GLY A 25 -25.57 15.60 4.40
N VAL A 26 -25.35 14.31 4.13
CA VAL A 26 -24.03 13.69 4.02
C VAL A 26 -23.48 13.80 2.60
N PHE A 27 -22.63 14.80 2.36
CA PHE A 27 -22.03 15.04 1.03
C PHE A 27 -21.26 13.84 0.48
N LEU A 28 -20.50 13.11 1.31
CA LEU A 28 -19.76 11.92 0.89
C LEU A 28 -20.68 10.83 0.32
N TRP A 29 -21.86 10.64 0.93
CA TRP A 29 -22.83 9.67 0.45
C TRP A 29 -23.30 10.02 -0.97
N VAL A 30 -23.59 11.30 -1.22
CA VAL A 30 -23.92 11.81 -2.55
C VAL A 30 -22.77 11.53 -3.53
N THR A 31 -21.52 11.81 -3.14
CA THR A 31 -20.36 11.55 -4.01
C THR A 31 -20.27 10.07 -4.40
N LEU A 32 -20.42 9.15 -3.46
CA LEU A 32 -20.37 7.70 -3.70
C LEU A 32 -21.54 7.21 -4.56
N VAL A 33 -22.74 7.72 -4.31
CA VAL A 33 -23.95 7.39 -5.08
C VAL A 33 -23.83 7.90 -6.50
N ILE A 34 -23.41 9.15 -6.70
CA ILE A 34 -23.20 9.71 -8.04
C ILE A 34 -22.11 8.91 -8.78
N ALA A 35 -21.02 8.52 -8.13
CA ALA A 35 -20.01 7.65 -8.75
C ALA A 35 -20.59 6.30 -9.17
N SER A 36 -21.42 5.67 -8.33
CA SER A 36 -22.16 4.45 -8.68
C SER A 36 -23.07 4.68 -9.88
N LEU A 37 -23.92 5.70 -9.87
CA LEU A 37 -24.85 6.03 -10.96
C LEU A 37 -24.12 6.32 -12.27
N LEU A 38 -23.01 7.06 -12.23
CA LEU A 38 -22.14 7.31 -13.40
C LEU A 38 -21.54 6.03 -13.97
N SER A 39 -21.15 5.08 -13.12
CA SER A 39 -20.72 3.75 -13.56
C SER A 39 -21.83 3.00 -14.29
N GLY A 40 -23.07 3.06 -13.80
CA GLY A 40 -24.22 2.43 -14.47
C GLY A 40 -24.51 3.06 -15.82
N LEU A 41 -24.41 4.39 -15.91
CA LEU A 41 -24.52 5.11 -17.19
C LEU A 41 -23.47 4.68 -18.20
N ARG A 42 -22.23 4.46 -17.78
CA ARG A 42 -21.16 3.93 -18.65
C ARG A 42 -21.49 2.51 -19.12
N ASN A 43 -22.18 1.72 -18.30
CA ASN A 43 -22.69 0.39 -18.64
C ASN A 43 -23.97 0.43 -19.50
N ARG A 44 -24.46 1.62 -19.87
CA ARG A 44 -25.71 1.85 -20.61
C ARG A 44 -26.95 1.38 -19.85
N ASP A 45 -26.90 1.40 -18.52
CA ASP A 45 -28.07 1.16 -17.67
C ASP A 45 -29.15 2.22 -17.96
N ASP A 46 -30.41 1.77 -18.11
CA ASP A 46 -31.55 2.67 -18.17
C ASP A 46 -31.88 3.27 -16.80
N ILE A 47 -32.78 4.25 -16.78
CA ILE A 47 -33.09 4.99 -15.56
C ILE A 47 -33.75 4.14 -14.46
N LEU A 48 -34.50 3.09 -14.82
CA LEU A 48 -35.11 2.19 -13.86
C LEU A 48 -34.05 1.29 -13.20
N VAL A 49 -33.03 0.89 -13.97
CA VAL A 49 -31.86 0.18 -13.42
C VAL A 49 -31.08 1.10 -12.48
N LEU A 50 -30.90 2.37 -12.84
CA LEU A 50 -30.23 3.35 -11.98
C LEU A 50 -30.99 3.59 -10.66
N LEU A 51 -32.33 3.70 -10.71
CA LEU A 51 -33.18 3.77 -9.51
C LEU A 51 -33.01 2.53 -8.63
N LYS A 52 -33.05 1.32 -9.21
CA LYS A 52 -32.78 0.08 -8.46
C LYS A 52 -31.38 0.04 -7.85
N ARG A 53 -30.38 0.62 -8.51
CA ARG A 53 -29.02 0.74 -7.95
C ARG A 53 -29.00 1.70 -6.77
N LEU A 54 -29.72 2.82 -6.85
CA LEU A 54 -29.88 3.76 -5.74
C LEU A 54 -30.60 3.12 -4.55
N GLU A 55 -31.69 2.39 -4.79
CA GLU A 55 -32.48 1.74 -3.74
C GLU A 55 -31.67 0.75 -2.89
N ARG A 56 -30.71 0.07 -3.51
CA ARG A 56 -29.82 -0.89 -2.86
C ARG A 56 -28.76 -0.23 -1.99
N LEU A 57 -28.47 1.06 -2.18
CA LEU A 57 -27.48 1.77 -1.39
C LEU A 57 -28.10 2.17 -0.05
N PRO A 58 -27.52 1.74 1.08
CA PRO A 58 -28.03 2.12 2.38
C PRO A 58 -27.76 3.62 2.64
N PRO A 59 -28.71 4.35 3.27
CA PRO A 59 -28.59 5.79 3.48
C PRO A 59 -27.55 6.17 4.54
N GLN A 60 -27.26 5.27 5.48
CA GLN A 60 -26.30 5.49 6.57
C GLN A 60 -24.88 5.13 6.12
N LEU A 61 -23.90 6.00 6.38
CA LEU A 61 -22.51 5.82 5.94
C LEU A 61 -21.88 4.50 6.42
N GLU A 62 -22.10 4.12 7.68
CA GLU A 62 -21.53 2.88 8.20
C GLU A 62 -22.05 1.65 7.46
N LEU A 63 -23.37 1.59 7.22
CA LEU A 63 -23.98 0.55 6.41
C LEU A 63 -23.50 0.60 4.96
N LEU A 64 -23.20 1.79 4.44
CA LEU A 64 -22.63 1.94 3.10
C LEU A 64 -21.22 1.36 3.03
N TYR A 65 -20.41 1.54 4.07
CA TYR A 65 -19.08 0.94 4.16
C TYR A 65 -19.16 -0.59 4.32
N ASP A 66 -20.09 -1.11 5.14
CA ASP A 66 -20.40 -2.55 5.21
C ASP A 66 -20.76 -3.09 3.81
N HIS A 67 -21.64 -2.38 3.10
CA HIS A 67 -22.05 -2.73 1.75
C HIS A 67 -20.87 -2.70 0.75
N MET A 68 -19.98 -1.69 0.83
CA MET A 68 -18.77 -1.62 0.00
C MET A 68 -17.81 -2.79 0.27
N LEU A 69 -17.56 -3.11 1.54
CA LEU A 69 -16.73 -4.26 1.93
C LEU A 69 -17.36 -5.59 1.55
N SER A 70 -18.68 -5.69 1.49
CA SER A 70 -19.40 -6.92 1.10
C SER A 70 -19.15 -7.34 -0.35
N PHE A 71 -18.67 -6.43 -1.20
CA PHE A 71 -18.29 -6.74 -2.59
C PHE A 71 -16.86 -7.26 -2.73
N VAL A 72 -16.06 -7.24 -1.67
CA VAL A 72 -14.72 -7.83 -1.71
C VAL A 72 -14.89 -9.34 -1.84
N GLU A 73 -14.41 -9.89 -2.97
CA GLU A 73 -14.50 -11.32 -3.23
C GLU A 73 -13.70 -12.12 -2.18
N PRO A 74 -14.18 -13.31 -1.76
CA PRO A 74 -13.51 -14.13 -0.74
C PRO A 74 -12.01 -14.33 -0.96
N GLU A 75 -11.61 -14.45 -2.23
CA GLU A 75 -10.24 -14.63 -2.70
C GLU A 75 -9.32 -13.44 -2.38
N TYR A 76 -9.87 -12.24 -2.16
CA TYR A 76 -9.10 -11.02 -1.90
C TYR A 76 -9.15 -10.54 -0.45
N ILE A 77 -9.92 -11.22 0.41
CA ILE A 77 -10.13 -10.75 1.79
C ILE A 77 -8.82 -10.75 2.60
N VAL A 78 -7.93 -11.72 2.34
CA VAL A 78 -6.60 -11.77 2.99
C VAL A 78 -5.76 -10.56 2.58
N GLU A 79 -5.67 -10.29 1.29
CA GLU A 79 -4.94 -9.14 0.74
C GLU A 79 -5.55 -7.81 1.21
N ALA A 80 -6.88 -7.73 1.28
CA ALA A 80 -7.59 -6.57 1.82
C ALA A 80 -7.16 -6.29 3.26
N SER A 81 -7.22 -7.31 4.11
CA SER A 81 -6.83 -7.21 5.51
C SER A 81 -5.36 -6.82 5.67
N LYS A 82 -4.44 -7.46 4.93
CA LYS A 82 -3.03 -7.05 4.92
C LYS A 82 -2.84 -5.59 4.52
N THR A 83 -3.57 -5.13 3.50
CA THR A 83 -3.51 -3.75 3.01
C THR A 83 -3.92 -2.76 4.10
N PHE A 84 -5.05 -3.01 4.78
CA PHE A 84 -5.48 -2.17 5.90
C PHE A 84 -4.51 -2.22 7.08
N GLN A 85 -3.97 -3.40 7.41
CA GLN A 85 -2.99 -3.57 8.50
C GLN A 85 -1.68 -2.81 8.23
N ILE A 86 -1.13 -2.91 7.03
CA ILE A 86 0.07 -2.17 6.61
C ILE A 86 -0.21 -0.66 6.61
N PHE A 87 -1.35 -0.25 6.04
CA PHE A 87 -1.77 1.15 6.02
C PHE A 87 -1.84 1.73 7.43
N ARG A 88 -2.53 1.04 8.35
CA ARG A 88 -2.67 1.47 9.75
C ARG A 88 -1.32 1.52 10.47
N ALA A 89 -0.48 0.50 10.29
CA ALA A 89 0.85 0.44 10.92
C ALA A 89 1.74 1.62 10.49
N TYR A 90 1.58 2.13 9.27
CA TYR A 90 2.29 3.30 8.77
C TYR A 90 1.64 4.63 9.17
N ASN A 91 0.30 4.73 9.12
CA ASN A 91 -0.44 5.99 9.22
C ASN A 91 -0.24 6.73 10.56
N ASP A 92 0.27 6.05 11.59
CA ASP A 92 0.74 6.69 12.83
C ASP A 92 1.90 7.68 12.63
N PHE A 93 2.56 7.64 11.48
CA PHE A 93 3.81 8.35 11.20
C PHE A 93 3.72 9.38 10.08
N GLY A 94 2.63 9.40 9.31
CA GLY A 94 2.44 10.30 8.18
C GLY A 94 1.74 9.64 6.98
N SER A 95 1.88 10.25 5.81
CA SER A 95 1.26 9.78 4.57
C SER A 95 2.04 8.61 3.96
N LEU A 96 1.37 7.48 3.74
CA LEU A 96 1.99 6.30 3.12
C LEU A 96 2.13 6.50 1.62
N TYR A 97 3.37 6.49 1.12
CA TYR A 97 3.64 6.51 -0.32
C TYR A 97 3.17 5.23 -1.02
N LEU A 98 2.67 5.37 -2.26
CA LEU A 98 2.12 4.28 -3.04
C LEU A 98 3.12 3.13 -3.27
N GLU A 99 4.34 3.48 -3.67
CA GLU A 99 5.43 2.52 -3.91
C GLU A 99 5.79 1.74 -2.64
N ARG A 100 5.78 2.41 -1.47
CA ARG A 100 6.06 1.75 -0.20
C ARG A 100 4.98 0.74 0.17
N LEU A 101 3.69 1.09 -0.02
CA LEU A 101 2.60 0.15 0.17
C LEU A 101 2.75 -1.06 -0.75
N TYR A 102 3.05 -0.83 -2.03
CA TYR A 102 3.28 -1.90 -3.01
C TYR A 102 4.42 -2.82 -2.58
N ASN A 103 5.57 -2.26 -2.17
CA ASN A 103 6.71 -3.01 -1.69
C ASN A 103 6.37 -3.83 -0.45
N ALA A 104 5.67 -3.24 0.54
CA ALA A 104 5.27 -3.94 1.75
C ALA A 104 4.28 -5.10 1.50
N LEU A 105 3.44 -4.99 0.47
CA LEU A 105 2.46 -6.02 0.09
C LEU A 105 3.04 -7.15 -0.77
N THR A 106 4.06 -6.86 -1.57
CA THR A 106 4.62 -7.81 -2.56
C THR A 106 5.94 -8.42 -2.13
N ALA A 107 6.61 -7.86 -1.12
CA ALA A 107 7.84 -8.41 -0.60
C ALA A 107 7.62 -9.78 0.05
N ASP A 108 8.29 -10.79 -0.49
CA ASP A 108 8.20 -12.17 -0.03
C ASP A 108 9.03 -12.35 1.27
N LEU A 109 8.38 -12.26 2.44
CA LEU A 109 8.93 -12.57 3.76
C LEU A 109 9.44 -14.03 4.01
N PRO A 110 9.03 -15.09 3.27
CA PRO A 110 9.54 -16.47 3.42
C PRO A 110 11.05 -16.63 3.30
N LEU A 111 11.79 -15.69 2.71
CA LEU A 111 13.27 -15.69 2.74
C LEU A 111 13.87 -15.43 4.13
N ILE A 112 13.04 -15.02 5.09
CA ILE A 112 13.46 -14.66 6.45
C ILE A 112 12.78 -15.58 7.48
N ARG A 113 11.65 -16.21 7.14
CA ARG A 113 10.94 -17.16 8.02
C ARG A 113 11.63 -18.52 7.96
N GLY A 114 12.31 -18.87 9.06
CA GLY A 114 13.17 -20.04 9.17
C GLY A 114 12.60 -21.33 8.55
N GLN A 115 13.36 -21.89 7.61
CA GLN A 115 13.19 -23.23 7.04
C GLN A 115 14.57 -23.83 6.74
N SER A 116 14.63 -25.16 6.70
CA SER A 116 15.86 -25.97 6.79
C SER A 116 16.89 -25.70 5.68
N ASP A 117 18.16 -26.07 5.90
CA ASP A 117 19.26 -25.93 4.93
C ASP A 117 18.98 -26.56 3.55
N GLU A 118 18.07 -27.54 3.47
CA GLU A 118 17.66 -28.16 2.20
C GLU A 118 16.61 -27.35 1.43
N GLU A 119 15.69 -26.68 2.14
CA GLU A 119 14.72 -25.76 1.54
C GLU A 119 15.42 -24.50 1.01
N LEU A 120 16.46 -24.02 1.72
CA LEU A 120 17.39 -22.99 1.24
C LEU A 120 18.13 -23.42 -0.06
N LYS A 121 18.49 -24.70 -0.20
CA LYS A 121 19.15 -25.22 -1.42
C LYS A 121 18.17 -25.41 -2.59
N LYS A 122 16.89 -25.67 -2.32
CA LYS A 122 15.83 -25.70 -3.34
C LYS A 122 15.46 -24.30 -3.83
N ALA A 123 15.34 -23.33 -2.92
CA ALA A 123 15.16 -21.92 -3.26
C ALA A 123 16.32 -21.35 -4.10
N ARG A 124 17.56 -21.83 -3.89
CA ARG A 124 18.74 -21.52 -4.72
C ARG A 124 18.68 -22.01 -6.18
N LYS A 125 17.75 -22.89 -6.55
CA LYS A 125 17.69 -23.49 -7.91
C LYS A 125 16.39 -23.20 -8.67
N GLY A 126 15.42 -22.54 -8.04
CA GLY A 126 14.23 -21.99 -8.69
C GLY A 126 14.28 -20.46 -8.68
N PRO A 127 13.62 -19.75 -9.61
CA PRO A 127 13.66 -18.29 -9.65
C PRO A 127 13.02 -17.70 -8.39
N VAL A 128 13.85 -17.19 -7.49
CA VAL A 128 13.48 -16.19 -6.48
C VAL A 128 13.36 -14.86 -7.20
N ARG A 129 12.16 -14.27 -7.27
CA ARG A 129 12.02 -12.86 -7.65
C ARG A 129 11.59 -12.10 -6.39
N LEU A 130 12.41 -11.35 -5.67
CA LEU A 130 13.72 -10.76 -5.94
C LEU A 130 14.48 -10.63 -4.60
N LEU A 131 15.53 -11.43 -4.39
CA LEU A 131 16.63 -11.12 -3.45
C LEU A 131 17.98 -11.65 -3.95
N GLU A 132 18.09 -11.97 -5.24
CA GLU A 132 19.37 -12.00 -5.94
C GLU A 132 19.52 -10.70 -6.73
N LEU A 133 20.10 -9.68 -6.11
CA LEU A 133 21.03 -8.86 -6.88
C LEU A 133 22.23 -9.76 -7.14
N ALA A 134 22.17 -10.51 -8.25
CA ALA A 134 23.35 -11.20 -8.75
C ALA A 134 24.48 -10.17 -8.87
N PRO A 135 25.74 -10.52 -8.56
CA PRO A 135 26.86 -9.57 -8.53
C PRO A 135 27.14 -8.84 -9.84
N ASN A 136 26.39 -9.11 -10.92
CA ASN A 136 26.52 -8.51 -12.25
C ASN A 136 25.23 -7.87 -12.80
N ILE A 137 24.20 -7.61 -11.98
CA ILE A 137 23.01 -6.88 -12.46
C ILE A 137 23.37 -5.40 -12.64
N LYS A 138 23.45 -4.96 -13.90
CA LYS A 138 23.62 -3.56 -14.26
C LYS A 138 22.41 -2.77 -13.74
N ALA A 139 22.64 -1.58 -13.18
CA ALA A 139 21.64 -0.70 -12.55
C ALA A 139 20.41 -0.34 -13.43
N ASN A 140 20.43 -0.71 -14.72
CA ASN A 140 19.36 -0.53 -15.69
C ASN A 140 18.36 -1.71 -15.77
N GLN A 141 18.46 -2.72 -14.92
CA GLN A 141 17.53 -3.87 -14.86
C GLN A 141 16.72 -3.95 -13.55
N ILE A 142 16.68 -2.85 -12.78
CA ILE A 142 15.64 -2.67 -11.78
C ILE A 142 14.31 -2.59 -12.55
N LEU A 143 13.32 -3.39 -12.17
CA LEU A 143 11.96 -3.26 -12.71
C LEU A 143 11.41 -1.89 -12.30
N PHE A 144 11.70 -0.87 -13.11
CA PHE A 144 11.01 0.40 -13.03
C PHE A 144 9.60 0.13 -13.53
N TYR A 145 8.64 0.07 -12.61
CA TYR A 145 7.26 0.28 -13.01
C TYR A 145 7.16 1.70 -13.56
N GLU A 146 6.61 1.88 -14.75
CA GLU A 146 6.19 3.21 -15.17
C GLU A 146 5.15 3.70 -14.14
N PRO A 147 5.22 4.95 -13.66
CA PRO A 147 4.29 5.46 -12.65
C PRO A 147 2.82 5.18 -12.99
N GLU A 148 2.46 5.29 -14.26
CA GLU A 148 1.14 4.93 -14.80
C GLU A 148 0.82 3.44 -14.59
N SER A 149 1.77 2.54 -14.81
CA SER A 149 1.56 1.09 -14.60
C SER A 149 1.42 0.70 -13.12
N LEU A 150 2.20 1.33 -12.22
CA LEU A 150 2.07 1.10 -10.77
C LEU A 150 0.77 1.69 -10.25
N TYR A 151 0.44 2.92 -10.68
CA TYR A 151 -0.80 3.58 -10.35
C TYR A 151 -1.99 2.74 -10.78
N GLU A 152 -2.07 2.33 -12.06
CA GLU A 152 -3.18 1.53 -12.57
C GLU A 152 -3.31 0.21 -11.81
N HIS A 153 -2.19 -0.46 -11.56
CA HIS A 153 -2.17 -1.70 -10.79
C HIS A 153 -2.72 -1.50 -9.37
N MET A 154 -2.23 -0.49 -8.66
CA MET A 154 -2.62 -0.25 -7.27
C MET A 154 -4.02 0.35 -7.17
N GLU A 155 -4.46 1.18 -8.11
CA GLU A 155 -5.83 1.70 -8.18
C GLU A 155 -6.83 0.56 -8.31
N ILE A 156 -6.56 -0.40 -9.21
CA ILE A 156 -7.37 -1.61 -9.35
C ILE A 156 -7.37 -2.38 -8.03
N LYS A 157 -6.18 -2.64 -7.44
CA LYS A 157 -6.06 -3.44 -6.22
C LYS A 157 -6.76 -2.82 -5.02
N LEU A 158 -6.65 -1.51 -4.81
CA LEU A 158 -7.34 -0.81 -3.71
C LEU A 158 -8.85 -0.79 -3.94
N ARG A 159 -9.30 -0.63 -5.19
CA ARG A 159 -10.73 -0.67 -5.53
C ARG A 159 -11.33 -2.07 -5.33
N THR A 160 -10.67 -3.13 -5.79
CA THR A 160 -11.18 -4.50 -5.73
C THR A 160 -11.04 -5.10 -4.34
N ASN A 161 -9.87 -4.96 -3.72
CA ASN A 161 -9.57 -5.65 -2.47
C ASN A 161 -10.08 -4.84 -1.27
N CYS A 162 -10.03 -3.51 -1.31
CA CYS A 162 -10.41 -2.69 -0.16
C CYS A 162 -11.82 -2.07 -0.30
N GLY A 163 -12.62 -2.54 -1.28
CA GLY A 163 -13.94 -1.99 -1.59
C GLY A 163 -13.91 -0.52 -2.00
N GLY A 164 -12.74 0.01 -2.39
CA GLY A 164 -12.53 1.43 -2.66
C GLY A 164 -12.56 2.31 -1.42
N LEU A 165 -12.35 1.78 -0.20
CA LEU A 165 -12.23 2.59 1.02
C LEU A 165 -10.86 3.23 1.20
N LEU A 166 -9.86 2.76 0.46
CA LEU A 166 -8.56 3.39 0.30
C LEU A 166 -8.43 3.90 -1.15
N GLU A 167 -7.86 5.09 -1.31
CA GLU A 167 -7.64 5.75 -2.59
C GLU A 167 -6.23 6.32 -2.71
N ILE A 168 -5.80 6.56 -3.95
CA ILE A 168 -4.52 7.18 -4.28
C ILE A 168 -4.73 8.69 -4.40
N GLN A 169 -4.09 9.46 -3.54
CA GLN A 169 -3.99 10.92 -3.64
C GLN A 169 -2.79 11.28 -4.52
N ARG A 170 -3.07 11.86 -5.68
CA ARG A 170 -2.06 12.32 -6.62
C ARG A 170 -1.58 13.72 -6.25
N TRP A 171 -0.32 13.84 -5.87
CA TRP A 171 0.34 15.13 -5.68
C TRP A 171 1.36 15.38 -6.79
N ARG A 172 1.75 16.64 -6.96
CA ARG A 172 2.74 17.05 -7.99
C ARG A 172 4.08 16.29 -7.87
N GLU A 173 4.42 15.83 -6.67
CA GLU A 173 5.73 15.27 -6.35
C GLU A 173 5.68 13.77 -5.99
N SER A 174 4.52 13.24 -5.58
CA SER A 174 4.40 11.84 -5.16
C SER A 174 2.94 11.40 -5.00
N ASP A 175 2.69 10.11 -5.25
CA ASP A 175 1.40 9.48 -5.00
C ASP A 175 1.37 8.87 -3.58
N THR A 176 0.33 9.20 -2.82
CA THR A 176 0.12 8.72 -1.45
C THR A 176 -1.20 7.97 -1.34
N VAL A 177 -1.31 7.08 -0.37
CA VAL A 177 -2.54 6.33 -0.10
C VAL A 177 -3.25 6.99 1.08
N SER A 178 -4.58 7.07 1.02
CA SER A 178 -5.41 7.60 2.10
C SER A 178 -6.78 6.91 2.13
N TYR A 179 -7.49 7.01 3.26
CA TYR A 179 -8.91 6.70 3.26
C TYR A 179 -9.68 7.71 2.39
N ILE A 180 -10.71 7.24 1.69
CA ILE A 180 -11.60 8.11 0.89
C ILE A 180 -12.23 9.25 1.70
N HIS A 181 -12.33 9.07 3.02
CA HIS A 181 -12.82 10.08 3.94
C HIS A 181 -12.47 9.74 5.38
N ARG A 182 -12.49 10.74 6.27
CA ARG A 182 -12.30 10.56 7.72
C ARG A 182 -13.30 9.56 8.32
N THR A 183 -14.57 9.62 7.92
CA THR A 183 -15.59 8.68 8.44
C THR A 183 -15.36 7.24 8.01
N ALA A 184 -14.74 7.01 6.84
CA ALA A 184 -14.33 5.66 6.42
C ALA A 184 -13.20 5.13 7.30
N ARG A 185 -12.24 6.00 7.66
CA ARG A 185 -11.20 5.69 8.66
C ARG A 185 -11.83 5.33 10.01
N ASP A 186 -12.67 6.21 10.54
CA ASP A 186 -13.30 6.03 11.86
C ASP A 186 -14.10 4.72 11.93
N TYR A 187 -14.77 4.35 10.84
CA TYR A 187 -15.50 3.08 10.73
C TYR A 187 -14.55 1.86 10.65
N ILE A 188 -13.52 1.88 9.80
CA ILE A 188 -12.57 0.75 9.65
C ILE A 188 -11.77 0.53 10.93
N GLU A 189 -11.36 1.60 11.61
CA GLU A 189 -10.58 1.54 12.84
C GLU A 189 -11.43 1.22 14.08
N ARG A 190 -12.76 1.12 13.94
CA ARG A 190 -13.66 0.67 15.02
C ARG A 190 -13.35 -0.76 15.42
N HIS A 191 -13.35 -1.04 16.72
CA HIS A 191 -12.84 -2.30 17.28
C HIS A 191 -13.51 -3.56 16.70
N ASP A 192 -14.83 -3.56 16.52
CA ASP A 192 -15.60 -4.66 15.96
C ASP A 192 -15.31 -4.88 14.46
N VAL A 193 -15.17 -3.81 13.68
CA VAL A 193 -14.84 -3.87 12.25
C VAL A 193 -13.41 -4.34 12.05
N TRP A 194 -12.48 -3.76 12.80
CA TRP A 194 -11.08 -4.15 12.77
C TRP A 194 -10.88 -5.62 13.13
N ALA A 195 -11.58 -6.11 14.17
CA ALA A 195 -11.52 -7.52 14.55
C ALA A 195 -11.93 -8.46 13.40
N LYS A 196 -12.99 -8.11 12.64
CA LYS A 196 -13.41 -8.88 11.45
C LYS A 196 -12.31 -8.93 10.39
N LEU A 197 -11.68 -7.80 10.09
CA LEU A 197 -10.57 -7.74 9.13
C LEU A 197 -9.40 -8.63 9.57
N MET A 198 -9.03 -8.59 10.85
CA MET A 198 -7.89 -9.36 11.39
C MET A 198 -8.11 -10.88 11.32
N VAL A 199 -9.34 -11.36 11.57
CA VAL A 199 -9.66 -12.80 11.62
C VAL A 199 -9.30 -13.52 10.32
N HIS A 200 -9.46 -12.86 9.17
CA HIS A 200 -9.18 -13.45 7.87
C HIS A 200 -7.70 -13.76 7.66
N VAL A 201 -6.80 -12.86 8.08
CA VAL A 201 -5.35 -13.07 7.98
C VAL A 201 -4.88 -14.04 9.05
N ALA A 202 -5.36 -13.92 10.29
CA ALA A 202 -4.94 -14.80 11.38
C ALA A 202 -5.20 -16.29 11.09
N SER A 203 -6.21 -16.61 10.27
CA SER A 203 -6.57 -17.98 9.93
C SER A 203 -5.74 -18.59 8.79
N ILE A 204 -5.20 -17.76 7.88
CA ILE A 204 -4.55 -18.20 6.65
C ILE A 204 -3.03 -17.92 6.72
N GLU A 205 -2.65 -16.79 7.29
CA GLU A 205 -1.27 -16.33 7.46
C GLU A 205 -1.05 -15.81 8.90
N PRO A 206 -1.04 -16.70 9.91
CA PRO A 206 -0.92 -16.31 11.32
C PRO A 206 0.39 -15.57 11.64
N ASP A 207 1.43 -15.77 10.83
CA ASP A 207 2.74 -15.11 11.00
C ASP A 207 2.83 -13.75 10.30
N PHE A 208 1.78 -13.30 9.60
CA PHE A 208 1.77 -11.99 8.95
C PHE A 208 1.94 -10.89 10.00
N GLU A 209 2.94 -10.03 9.78
CA GLU A 209 3.23 -8.91 10.67
C GLU A 209 3.47 -7.65 9.84
N PRO A 210 2.56 -6.65 9.90
CA PRO A 210 2.65 -5.47 9.04
C PRO A 210 3.93 -4.66 9.27
N ASN A 211 4.46 -4.58 10.49
CA ASN A 211 5.71 -3.87 10.74
C ASN A 211 6.92 -4.60 10.14
N ALA A 212 6.88 -5.93 10.01
CA ALA A 212 7.93 -6.67 9.33
C ALA A 212 7.91 -6.43 7.81
N SER A 213 6.71 -6.41 7.21
CA SER A 213 6.50 -6.01 5.82
C SER A 213 6.97 -4.59 5.54
N LEU A 214 6.65 -3.65 6.44
CA LEU A 214 7.11 -2.26 6.34
C LEU A 214 8.63 -2.14 6.50
N LEU A 215 9.25 -2.87 7.44
CA LEU A 215 10.70 -2.92 7.59
C LEU A 215 11.38 -3.49 6.33
N MET A 216 10.80 -4.52 5.73
CA MET A 216 11.26 -5.06 4.44
C MET A 216 11.12 -4.01 3.32
N SER A 217 10.04 -3.25 3.29
CA SER A 217 9.90 -2.14 2.34
C SER A 217 11.02 -1.11 2.51
N SER A 218 11.46 -0.80 3.73
CA SER A 218 12.61 0.08 3.97
C SER A 218 13.92 -0.49 3.41
N VAL A 219 14.14 -1.81 3.51
CA VAL A 219 15.28 -2.48 2.87
C VAL A 219 15.22 -2.33 1.35
N LEU A 220 14.03 -2.52 0.77
CA LEU A 220 13.80 -2.37 -0.66
C LEU A 220 14.02 -0.92 -1.11
N ASP A 221 13.54 0.07 -0.36
CA ASP A 221 13.74 1.49 -0.67
C ASP A 221 15.23 1.85 -0.78
N VAL A 222 16.07 1.33 0.12
CA VAL A 222 17.53 1.53 0.06
C VAL A 222 18.16 0.81 -1.14
N LYS A 223 17.69 -0.39 -1.47
CA LYS A 223 18.21 -1.18 -2.61
C LYS A 223 17.78 -0.63 -3.96
N HIS A 224 16.58 -0.08 -4.04
CA HIS A 224 15.96 0.46 -5.25
C HIS A 224 16.27 1.95 -5.44
N HIS A 225 16.83 2.63 -4.45
CA HIS A 225 17.44 3.95 -4.63
C HIS A 225 18.46 3.87 -5.77
N SER A 226 17.99 4.30 -6.94
CA SER A 226 18.63 4.10 -8.21
C SER A 226 19.83 5.02 -8.30
N LEU A 227 20.96 4.46 -8.71
CA LEU A 227 22.22 5.13 -9.08
C LEU A 227 22.05 6.21 -10.19
N ARG A 228 20.81 6.50 -10.62
CA ARG A 228 20.46 7.60 -11.53
C ARG A 228 20.28 8.94 -10.82
N ASP A 229 19.96 8.92 -9.54
CA ASP A 229 19.98 10.09 -8.67
C ASP A 229 21.08 9.85 -7.65
N LEU A 230 22.33 10.15 -8.02
CA LEU A 230 23.35 10.52 -7.04
C LEU A 230 23.34 12.05 -6.94
N PRO A 231 22.30 12.69 -6.35
CA PRO A 231 22.44 14.06 -5.94
C PRO A 231 23.54 14.09 -4.88
N ASP A 232 24.12 15.27 -4.71
CA ASP A 232 25.01 15.63 -3.60
C ASP A 232 24.88 14.70 -2.38
N ALA A 233 26.02 14.18 -1.89
CA ALA A 233 26.11 13.24 -0.77
C ALA A 233 25.24 13.64 0.43
N GLU A 234 25.03 14.93 0.61
CA GLU A 234 24.14 15.49 1.63
C GLU A 234 22.66 15.10 1.47
N ARG A 235 22.12 15.11 0.25
CA ARG A 235 20.73 14.68 -0.01
C ARG A 235 20.57 13.16 0.18
N LEU A 236 21.57 12.38 -0.21
CA LEU A 236 21.59 10.94 0.07
C LEU A 236 21.59 10.65 1.58
N ARG A 237 22.39 11.39 2.37
CA ARG A 237 22.42 11.27 3.83
C ARG A 237 21.06 11.55 4.44
N ARG A 238 20.38 12.63 4.05
CA ARG A 238 19.04 12.96 4.56
C ARG A 238 18.01 11.87 4.22
N ASN A 239 18.07 11.33 3.00
CA ASN A 239 17.18 10.24 2.59
C ASN A 239 17.45 8.97 3.39
N LEU A 240 18.70 8.52 3.49
CA LEU A 240 19.08 7.36 4.30
C LEU A 240 18.71 7.53 5.77
N SER A 241 18.87 8.74 6.31
CA SER A 241 18.44 9.07 7.67
C SER A 241 16.94 8.89 7.83
N SER A 242 16.13 9.45 6.93
CA SER A 242 14.67 9.29 6.97
C SER A 242 14.25 7.82 6.90
N ILE A 243 14.81 7.06 5.95
CA ILE A 243 14.47 5.63 5.79
C ILE A 243 14.93 4.82 7.01
N TRP A 244 16.07 5.15 7.62
CA TRP A 244 16.54 4.49 8.84
C TRP A 244 15.62 4.74 10.04
N HIS A 245 15.15 5.98 10.23
CA HIS A 245 14.20 6.29 11.30
C HIS A 245 12.92 5.46 11.15
N ASP A 246 12.42 5.32 9.92
CA ASP A 246 11.28 4.46 9.63
C ASP A 246 11.59 2.99 9.91
N ALA A 247 12.73 2.48 9.43
CA ALA A 247 13.17 1.10 9.68
C ALA A 247 13.26 0.79 11.19
N LEU A 248 13.87 1.67 11.99
CA LEU A 248 13.94 1.50 13.44
C LEU A 248 12.57 1.53 14.12
N ARG A 249 11.66 2.39 13.66
CA ARG A 249 10.29 2.47 14.20
C ARG A 249 9.53 1.17 13.93
N PHE A 250 9.58 0.67 12.71
CA PHE A 250 8.94 -0.60 12.36
C PHE A 250 9.58 -1.74 13.15
N ALA A 251 10.91 -1.82 13.18
CA ALA A 251 11.63 -2.81 13.97
C ALA A 251 11.22 -2.79 15.46
N LYS A 252 11.04 -1.61 16.07
CA LYS A 252 10.62 -1.48 17.46
C LYS A 252 9.21 -2.04 17.72
N ARG A 253 8.30 -1.91 16.75
CA ARG A 253 6.89 -2.36 16.84
C ARG A 253 6.65 -3.81 16.45
N ILE A 254 7.67 -4.51 15.97
CA ILE A 254 7.60 -5.96 15.75
C ILE A 254 7.58 -6.67 17.11
N GLU A 255 6.45 -7.31 17.43
CA GLU A 255 6.23 -8.03 18.69
C GLU A 255 5.93 -9.53 18.50
N THR A 256 5.36 -9.89 17.35
CA THR A 256 4.64 -11.17 17.14
C THR A 256 5.47 -12.24 16.42
N ILE A 257 6.54 -11.86 15.72
CA ILE A 257 7.35 -12.79 14.91
C ILE A 257 8.65 -13.19 15.60
N ASN A 258 9.29 -14.25 15.08
CA ASN A 258 10.58 -14.71 15.55
C ASN A 258 11.62 -13.56 15.57
N PRO A 259 12.26 -13.27 16.71
CA PRO A 259 13.27 -12.21 16.83
C PRO A 259 14.41 -12.30 15.80
N SER A 260 14.73 -13.50 15.30
CA SER A 260 15.74 -13.67 14.24
C SER A 260 15.37 -12.95 12.95
N ILE A 261 14.08 -12.87 12.62
CA ILE A 261 13.57 -12.21 11.40
C ILE A 261 13.83 -10.71 11.46
N LYS A 262 13.50 -10.10 12.60
CA LYS A 262 13.77 -8.69 12.88
C LYS A 262 15.26 -8.38 12.77
N ILE A 263 16.12 -9.22 13.36
CA ILE A 263 17.58 -9.04 13.32
C ILE A 263 18.09 -9.13 11.87
N GLN A 264 17.64 -10.14 11.12
CA GLN A 264 18.04 -10.32 9.72
C GLN A 264 17.63 -9.13 8.84
N LEU A 265 16.42 -8.61 9.01
CA LEU A 265 15.96 -7.41 8.29
C LEU A 265 16.80 -6.16 8.61
N ILE A 266 17.14 -5.94 9.88
CA ILE A 266 17.98 -4.81 10.29
C ILE A 266 19.39 -4.96 9.72
N HIS A 267 19.98 -6.17 9.78
CA HIS A 267 21.30 -6.43 9.19
C HIS A 267 21.30 -6.23 7.68
N GLU A 268 20.24 -6.66 7.00
CA GLU A 268 20.09 -6.48 5.56
C GLU A 268 19.96 -5.00 5.18
N PHE A 269 19.19 -4.24 5.97
CA PHE A 269 19.09 -2.80 5.82
C PHE A 269 20.47 -2.14 5.93
N ASP A 270 21.19 -2.44 7.02
CA ASP A 270 22.50 -1.87 7.29
C ASP A 270 23.52 -2.18 6.19
N ARG A 271 23.53 -3.43 5.71
CA ARG A 271 24.36 -3.86 4.58
C ARG A 271 24.03 -3.11 3.30
N ALA A 272 22.73 -2.95 2.98
CA ALA A 272 22.29 -2.24 1.79
C ALA A 272 22.66 -0.74 1.87
N ALA A 273 22.43 -0.12 3.02
CA ALA A 273 22.74 1.29 3.26
C ALA A 273 24.26 1.55 3.19
N THR A 274 25.07 0.68 3.79
CA THR A 274 26.54 0.73 3.69
C THR A 274 27.00 0.62 2.25
N THR A 275 26.41 -0.29 1.47
CA THR A 275 26.77 -0.49 0.06
C THR A 275 26.42 0.74 -0.76
N LEU A 276 25.20 1.27 -0.61
CA LEU A 276 24.76 2.49 -1.30
C LEU A 276 25.64 3.70 -0.92
N TYR A 277 25.95 3.85 0.36
CA TYR A 277 26.81 4.93 0.86
C TYR A 277 28.23 4.86 0.28
N LYS A 278 28.85 3.68 0.23
CA LYS A 278 30.18 3.50 -0.38
C LYS A 278 30.17 3.83 -1.87
N ARG A 279 29.16 3.36 -2.60
CA ARG A 279 28.96 3.65 -4.03
C ARG A 279 28.84 5.14 -4.30
N ALA A 280 28.01 5.84 -3.53
CA ALA A 280 27.81 7.28 -3.70
C ALA A 280 29.07 8.12 -3.42
N ASN A 281 29.99 7.60 -2.59
CA ASN A 281 31.27 8.25 -2.29
C ASN A 281 32.44 7.73 -3.15
N GLY A 282 32.18 6.98 -4.22
CA GLY A 282 33.18 6.63 -5.23
C GLY A 282 34.18 5.52 -4.86
N ASN A 283 33.97 4.80 -3.75
CA ASN A 283 34.86 3.72 -3.30
C ASN A 283 34.26 2.35 -3.61
N GLU A 284 34.38 1.89 -4.86
CA GLU A 284 34.06 0.48 -5.17
C GLU A 284 35.28 -0.45 -5.03
N GLU A 285 36.53 -0.05 -5.33
CA GLU A 285 37.65 -1.03 -5.25
C GLU A 285 39.05 -0.54 -4.80
N ASN A 286 39.38 0.76 -4.71
CA ASN A 286 40.73 1.19 -4.23
C ASN A 286 40.75 2.63 -3.64
N GLY A 287 40.62 2.79 -2.31
CA GLY A 287 40.89 4.06 -1.59
C GLY A 287 40.07 4.29 -0.30
N PRO A 288 40.58 5.12 0.64
CA PRO A 288 41.19 4.68 1.91
C PRO A 288 40.20 4.07 2.92
N SER A 289 40.76 3.31 3.85
CA SER A 289 40.14 2.58 4.97
C SER A 289 39.37 3.41 6.01
N GLU A 290 38.92 4.63 5.70
CA GLU A 290 38.47 5.62 6.70
C GLU A 290 37.21 6.40 6.31
N LEU A 291 36.30 5.85 5.49
CA LEU A 291 34.95 6.39 5.44
C LEU A 291 34.20 5.97 6.72
N PRO A 292 33.77 6.91 7.58
CA PRO A 292 32.98 6.56 8.74
C PRO A 292 31.65 5.96 8.29
N HIS A 293 31.12 5.07 9.13
CA HIS A 293 29.91 4.32 8.82
C HIS A 293 28.75 5.28 8.48
N TRP A 294 27.85 4.90 7.56
CA TRP A 294 26.76 5.78 7.11
C TRP A 294 25.89 6.28 8.29
N SER A 295 25.78 5.47 9.35
CA SER A 295 25.04 5.80 10.58
C SER A 295 25.71 6.86 11.46
N SER A 296 27.00 7.17 11.27
CA SER A 296 27.72 8.18 12.06
C SER A 296 27.25 9.61 11.81
N TYR A 297 26.47 9.81 10.76
CA TYR A 297 25.88 11.08 10.35
C TYR A 297 24.39 11.17 10.66
N LEU A 298 23.87 10.23 11.45
CA LEU A 298 22.51 10.30 11.97
C LEU A 298 22.54 11.10 13.26
N ASP A 299 21.84 12.23 13.27
CA ASP A 299 21.53 12.94 14.50
C ASP A 299 20.49 12.09 15.27
N PHE A 300 20.89 11.52 16.41
CA PHE A 300 20.04 10.73 17.31
C PHE A 300 19.39 11.59 18.40
#